data_AF-R7T538-F1
#
_entry.id   AF-R7T538-F1
#
_cell.length_a   1.000
_cell.length_b   1.000
_cell.length_c   1.000
_cell.angle_alpha   90.00
_cell.angle_beta   90.00
_cell.angle_gamma   90.00
#
_symmetry.space_group_name_H-M   'P 1'
#
loop_
_entity.id
_entity.type
_entity.pdbx_description
1 polymer ?
#
loop_
_entity_poly.entity_id
_entity_poly.type
_entity_poly.pdbx_seq_one_letter_code
_entity_poly.pdbx_strand_id
1 'polypeptide(L)'
;MDSPRLFWGLLCFLCVLAAECFNVDVEHAQVFQGPQKSYFGFSVDHYFNGSGVHKILVGAPEAQTNQPDVDRGGAIYECMMSNPNCSQLVFDSQGDHIQKSEGRRFYDESKSRQWFGATVTTSGDHRTVMVRAHTPEDCVGHIIYSALYRGVLLGMFTSP
;
A
#
# COMPACT_ATOMS: atom_id res chain seq x y z
N MET A 1 -13.46 -24.19 -57.14
CA MET A 1 -12.12 -24.54 -56.63
C MET A 1 -11.80 -23.54 -55.52
N ASP A 2 -12.42 -23.66 -54.35
CA ASP A 2 -12.29 -22.64 -53.27
C ASP A 2 -12.19 -23.24 -51.85
N SER A 3 -11.96 -24.55 -51.74
CA SER A 3 -11.95 -25.28 -50.46
C SER A 3 -10.70 -25.12 -49.57
N PRO A 4 -9.45 -24.99 -50.07
CA PRO A 4 -8.28 -25.03 -49.18
C PRO A 4 -8.09 -23.72 -48.39
N ARG A 5 -8.56 -22.58 -48.91
CA ARG A 5 -8.44 -21.27 -48.26
C ARG A 5 -9.39 -21.12 -47.07
N LEU A 6 -10.62 -21.60 -47.22
CA LEU A 6 -11.62 -21.62 -46.14
C LEU A 6 -11.22 -22.59 -45.03
N PHE A 7 -10.66 -23.75 -45.40
CA PHE A 7 -10.16 -24.73 -44.43
C PHE A 7 -9.00 -24.18 -43.59
N TRP A 8 -8.00 -23.56 -44.23
CA TRP A 8 -6.87 -22.96 -43.50
C TRP A 8 -7.31 -21.74 -42.65
N GLY A 9 -8.26 -20.95 -43.16
CA GLY A 9 -8.85 -19.84 -42.41
C GLY A 9 -9.60 -20.31 -41.15
N LEU A 10 -10.42 -21.36 -41.27
CA LEU A 10 -11.11 -21.96 -40.13
C LEU A 10 -10.13 -22.58 -39.13
N LEU A 11 -9.08 -23.24 -39.61
CA LEU A 11 -8.03 -23.84 -38.77
C LEU A 11 -7.26 -22.77 -37.98
N CYS A 12 -6.85 -21.66 -38.63
CA CYS A 12 -6.20 -20.53 -37.96
C CYS A 12 -7.13 -19.88 -36.94
N PHE A 13 -8.41 -19.68 -37.28
CA PHE A 13 -9.40 -19.11 -36.38
C PHE A 13 -9.61 -19.99 -35.14
N LEU A 14 -9.71 -21.31 -35.31
CA LEU A 14 -9.78 -22.27 -34.20
C LEU A 14 -8.50 -22.28 -33.35
N CYS A 15 -7.31 -22.13 -33.96
CA CYS A 15 -6.06 -22.02 -33.20
C CYS A 15 -5.97 -20.73 -32.38
N VAL A 16 -6.46 -19.60 -32.91
CA VAL A 16 -6.51 -18.33 -32.17
C VAL A 16 -7.53 -18.39 -31.04
N LEU A 17 -8.68 -19.04 -31.26
CA LEU A 17 -9.67 -19.25 -30.20
C LEU A 17 -9.20 -20.21 -29.10
N ALA A 18 -8.24 -21.09 -29.40
CA ALA A 18 -7.66 -22.04 -28.45
C ALA A 18 -6.36 -21.51 -27.78
N ALA A 19 -5.90 -20.32 -28.13
CA ALA A 19 -4.67 -19.75 -27.59
C ALA A 19 -4.94 -19.03 -26.26
N GLU A 20 -4.69 -19.71 -25.16
CA GLU A 20 -4.56 -19.11 -23.83
C GLU A 20 -3.11 -18.58 -23.69
N CYS A 21 -2.90 -17.28 -23.90
CA CYS A 21 -1.59 -16.65 -23.78
C CYS A 21 -1.48 -15.89 -22.45
N PHE A 22 -0.66 -16.38 -21.53
CA PHE A 22 -0.27 -15.67 -20.30
C PHE A 22 1.26 -15.70 -20.15
N ASN A 23 1.85 -14.58 -19.74
CA ASN A 23 3.31 -14.40 -19.63
C ASN A 23 3.76 -14.11 -18.18
N VAL A 24 2.97 -14.55 -17.20
CA VAL A 24 3.30 -14.42 -15.77
C VAL A 24 4.03 -15.67 -15.31
N ASP A 25 5.25 -15.51 -14.81
CA ASP A 25 6.02 -16.60 -14.19
C ASP A 25 5.46 -16.88 -12.78
N VAL A 26 4.72 -17.97 -12.66
CA VAL A 26 4.14 -18.44 -11.39
C VAL A 26 5.06 -19.40 -10.64
N GLU A 27 6.13 -19.89 -11.25
CA GLU A 27 7.06 -20.86 -10.65
C GLU A 27 8.16 -20.17 -9.84
N HIS A 28 8.67 -19.03 -10.33
CA HIS A 28 9.78 -18.30 -9.71
C HIS A 28 9.34 -16.97 -9.09
N ALA A 29 8.12 -16.92 -8.55
CA ALA A 29 7.60 -15.72 -7.90
C ALA A 29 8.43 -15.34 -6.67
N GLN A 30 8.78 -14.06 -6.56
CA GLN A 30 9.41 -13.52 -5.36
C GLN A 30 8.35 -13.28 -4.28
N VAL A 31 8.50 -13.94 -3.13
CA VAL A 31 7.56 -13.85 -2.01
C VAL A 31 8.12 -12.94 -0.93
N PHE A 32 7.40 -11.86 -0.63
CA PHE A 32 7.67 -10.99 0.51
C PHE A 32 6.84 -11.43 1.71
N GLN A 33 7.45 -11.42 2.89
CA GLN A 33 6.78 -11.75 4.15
C GLN A 33 6.97 -10.63 5.16
N GLY A 34 5.90 -10.31 5.88
CA GLY A 34 5.92 -9.34 6.97
C GLY A 34 5.55 -9.97 8.31
N PRO A 35 5.41 -9.15 9.37
CA PRO A 35 5.06 -9.63 10.69
C PRO A 35 3.70 -10.35 10.70
N GLN A 36 3.59 -11.38 11.52
CA GLN A 36 2.33 -12.11 11.67
C GLN A 36 1.22 -11.20 12.21
N LYS A 37 -0.01 -11.42 11.74
CA LYS A 37 -1.22 -10.70 12.16
C LYS A 37 -1.18 -9.17 11.92
N SER A 38 -0.25 -8.68 11.11
CA SER A 38 -0.16 -7.25 10.77
C SER A 38 -1.00 -6.85 9.55
N TYR A 39 -1.61 -7.84 8.88
CA TYR A 39 -2.21 -7.70 7.55
C TYR A 39 -1.22 -7.16 6.51
N PHE A 40 0.05 -7.56 6.62
CA PHE A 40 1.04 -7.32 5.57
C PHE A 40 0.52 -7.80 4.21
N GLY A 41 0.51 -6.91 3.24
CA GLY A 41 -0.05 -7.17 1.91
C GLY A 41 -1.47 -6.63 1.73
N PHE A 42 -2.03 -5.92 2.71
CA PHE A 42 -3.36 -5.33 2.60
C PHE A 42 -3.46 -4.31 1.46
N SER A 43 -2.41 -3.53 1.25
CA SER A 43 -2.25 -2.66 0.09
C SER A 43 -0.83 -2.75 -0.46
N VAL A 44 -0.65 -2.56 -1.76
CA VAL A 44 0.64 -2.66 -2.44
C VAL A 44 0.78 -1.59 -3.52
N ASP A 45 1.98 -1.03 -3.66
CA ASP A 45 2.33 -0.17 -4.79
C ASP A 45 3.84 -0.19 -5.10
N HIS A 46 4.25 0.42 -6.20
CA HIS A 46 5.62 0.42 -6.71
C HIS A 46 6.28 1.79 -6.48
N TYR A 47 7.51 1.79 -5.97
CA TYR A 47 8.30 3.00 -5.80
C TYR A 47 9.52 3.00 -6.70
N PHE A 48 9.73 4.12 -7.39
CA PHE A 48 10.89 4.33 -8.26
C PHE A 48 11.55 5.69 -7.98
N ASN A 49 12.83 5.67 -7.63
CA ASN A 49 13.54 6.91 -7.28
C ASN A 49 14.17 7.66 -8.47
N GLY A 50 14.00 7.18 -9.71
CA GLY A 50 14.64 7.78 -10.89
C GLY A 50 16.07 7.35 -11.17
N SER A 51 16.77 6.74 -10.21
CA SER A 51 18.18 6.32 -10.33
C SER A 51 18.35 4.80 -10.43
N GLY A 52 17.30 4.09 -10.84
CA GLY A 52 17.32 2.63 -11.05
C GLY A 52 16.95 1.80 -9.83
N VAL A 53 16.57 2.42 -8.70
CA VAL A 53 16.09 1.68 -7.52
C VAL A 53 14.59 1.49 -7.63
N HIS A 54 14.19 0.22 -7.76
CA HIS A 54 12.80 -0.23 -7.74
C HIS A 54 12.51 -0.94 -6.41
N LYS A 55 11.48 -0.45 -5.71
CA LYS A 55 11.00 -1.05 -4.47
C LYS A 55 9.51 -1.34 -4.57
N ILE A 56 9.06 -2.35 -3.84
CA ILE A 56 7.65 -2.61 -3.61
C ILE A 56 7.30 -2.04 -2.23
N LEU A 57 6.26 -1.23 -2.17
CA LEU A 57 5.68 -0.74 -0.92
C LEU A 57 4.53 -1.65 -0.52
N VAL A 58 4.51 -2.06 0.73
CA VAL A 58 3.50 -2.96 1.27
C VAL A 58 2.90 -2.38 2.54
N GLY A 59 1.59 -2.15 2.52
CA GLY A 59 0.83 -1.73 3.68
C GLY A 59 0.52 -2.90 4.63
N ALA A 60 0.59 -2.63 5.93
CA ALA A 60 0.29 -3.55 7.01
C ALA A 60 -0.47 -2.80 8.12
N PRO A 61 -1.80 -2.62 7.99
CA PRO A 61 -2.59 -1.72 8.82
C PRO A 61 -2.65 -2.09 10.31
N GLU A 62 -2.38 -3.35 10.67
CA GLU A 62 -2.33 -3.80 12.07
C GLU A 62 -0.91 -4.03 12.59
N ALA A 63 0.11 -3.60 11.83
CA ALA A 63 1.49 -3.69 12.30
C ALA A 63 1.71 -2.84 13.55
N GLN A 64 2.50 -3.38 14.48
CA GLN A 64 2.98 -2.63 15.63
C GLN A 64 4.18 -1.78 15.23
N THR A 65 4.20 -0.53 15.70
CA THR A 65 5.29 0.41 15.50
C THR A 65 6.00 0.71 16.83
N ASN A 66 7.09 1.48 16.76
CA ASN A 66 7.80 1.97 17.94
C ASN A 66 7.22 3.30 18.46
N GLN A 67 6.03 3.70 18.02
CA GLN A 67 5.37 4.90 18.53
C GLN A 67 4.97 4.66 20.00
N PRO A 68 5.29 5.58 20.92
CA PRO A 68 4.97 5.42 22.32
C PRO A 68 3.45 5.41 22.54
N ASP A 69 2.97 4.48 23.37
CA ASP A 69 1.55 4.35 23.76
C ASP A 69 0.57 4.14 22.60
N VAL A 70 1.04 3.65 21.44
CA VAL A 70 0.21 3.33 20.28
C VAL A 70 0.10 1.81 20.09
N ASP A 71 -1.11 1.29 20.11
CA ASP A 71 -1.41 -0.13 19.85
C ASP A 71 -1.87 -0.34 18.40
N ARG A 72 -1.14 -1.16 17.64
CA ARG A 72 -1.42 -1.52 16.24
C ARG A 72 -1.73 -0.29 15.39
N GLY A 73 -0.82 0.69 15.40
CA GLY A 73 -0.98 1.93 14.64
C GLY A 73 -0.94 1.73 13.12
N GLY A 74 -0.36 0.62 12.66
CA GLY A 74 -0.17 0.31 11.25
C GLY A 74 1.16 0.84 10.70
N ALA A 75 1.65 0.19 9.65
CA ALA A 75 2.94 0.53 9.05
C ALA A 75 2.97 0.26 7.55
N ILE A 76 3.99 0.81 6.90
CA ILE A 76 4.37 0.46 5.53
C ILE A 76 5.76 -0.15 5.56
N TYR A 77 5.96 -1.14 4.71
CA TYR A 77 7.24 -1.77 4.47
C TYR A 77 7.71 -1.43 3.06
N GLU A 78 8.99 -1.13 2.92
CA GLU A 78 9.65 -1.08 1.62
C GLU A 78 10.44 -2.36 1.40
N CYS A 79 10.16 -3.06 0.30
CA CYS A 79 10.79 -4.30 -0.09
C CYS A 79 11.65 -4.08 -1.33
N MET A 80 12.87 -4.61 -1.34
CA MET A 80 13.74 -4.51 -2.51
C MET A 80 13.27 -5.50 -3.59
N MET A 81 13.30 -5.10 -4.86
CA MET A 81 13.00 -6.06 -5.94
C MET A 81 14.16 -7.04 -6.17
N SER A 82 15.39 -6.66 -5.79
CA SER A 82 16.59 -7.49 -5.98
C SER A 82 16.75 -8.60 -4.93
N ASN A 83 16.08 -8.49 -3.79
CA ASN A 83 16.11 -9.49 -2.72
C ASN A 83 14.83 -9.41 -1.88
N PRO A 84 14.35 -10.50 -1.28
CA PRO A 84 13.08 -10.52 -0.55
C PRO A 84 13.13 -9.78 0.82
N ASN A 85 14.08 -8.86 1.01
CA ASN A 85 14.19 -8.09 2.24
C ASN A 85 13.20 -6.93 2.24
N CYS A 86 12.46 -6.80 3.34
CA CYS A 86 11.52 -5.73 3.60
C CYS A 86 11.88 -5.04 4.92
N SER A 87 11.89 -3.70 4.91
CA SER A 87 12.11 -2.90 6.09
C SER A 87 10.95 -1.94 6.32
N GLN A 88 10.57 -1.76 7.58
CA GLN A 88 9.53 -0.81 7.95
C GLN A 88 9.98 0.62 7.63
N LEU A 89 9.13 1.37 6.95
CA LEU A 89 9.32 2.77 6.64
C LEU A 89 8.79 3.60 7.81
N VAL A 90 9.65 4.45 8.39
CA VAL A 90 9.29 5.33 9.51
C VAL A 90 8.69 6.62 8.95
N PHE A 91 7.36 6.71 8.97
CA PHE A 91 6.62 7.93 8.62
C PHE A 91 6.51 8.89 9.79
N ASP A 92 6.12 8.37 10.94
CA ASP A 92 5.98 9.08 12.20
C ASP A 92 6.49 8.18 13.34
N SER A 93 7.22 8.78 14.27
CA SER A 93 7.75 8.12 15.46
C SER A 93 7.09 8.62 16.75
N GLN A 94 6.18 9.59 16.65
CA GLN A 94 5.47 10.17 17.79
C GLN A 94 4.20 9.38 18.09
N GLY A 95 3.80 9.36 19.36
CA GLY A 95 2.54 8.78 19.81
C GLY A 95 1.35 9.71 19.53
N ASP A 96 0.27 9.49 20.28
CA ASP A 96 -0.93 10.33 20.24
C ASP A 96 -0.60 11.79 20.56
N HIS A 97 -1.25 12.73 19.84
CA HIS A 97 -1.10 14.15 20.12
C HIS A 97 -2.10 14.57 21.22
N ILE A 98 -1.58 15.11 22.32
CA ILE A 98 -2.38 15.49 23.50
C ILE A 98 -2.35 17.01 23.66
N GLN A 99 -3.50 17.65 23.47
CA GLN A 99 -3.70 19.05 23.83
C GLN A 99 -4.21 19.17 25.27
N LYS A 100 -3.72 20.17 26.00
CA LYS A 100 -4.22 20.53 27.34
C LYS A 100 -4.98 21.84 27.24
N SER A 101 -6.28 21.81 27.52
CA SER A 101 -7.10 23.01 27.64
C SER A 101 -7.83 22.99 28.98
N GLU A 102 -7.74 24.09 29.73
CA GLU A 102 -8.41 24.28 31.03
C GLU A 102 -8.26 23.10 32.02
N GLY A 103 -7.06 22.52 32.11
CA GLY A 103 -6.78 21.40 33.03
C GLY A 103 -7.33 20.04 32.58
N ARG A 104 -8.03 19.97 31.44
CA ARG A 104 -8.44 18.72 30.79
C ARG A 104 -7.46 18.35 29.69
N ARG A 105 -7.15 17.05 29.57
CA ARG A 105 -6.36 16.49 28.48
C ARG A 105 -7.34 16.03 27.40
N PHE A 106 -7.14 16.52 26.19
CA PHE A 106 -7.88 16.10 25.00
C PHE A 106 -6.91 15.44 24.03
N TYR A 107 -7.27 14.27 23.53
CA TYR A 107 -6.57 13.64 22.42
C TYR A 107 -7.03 14.34 21.15
N ASP A 108 -6.10 14.99 20.47
CA ASP A 108 -6.34 15.69 19.20
C ASP A 108 -6.21 14.73 18.02
N GLU A 109 -5.40 13.69 18.20
CA GLU A 109 -5.19 12.61 17.25
C GLU A 109 -4.96 11.31 18.02
N SER A 110 -5.77 10.29 17.73
CA SER A 110 -5.55 8.93 18.25
C SER A 110 -5.01 8.04 17.14
N LYS A 111 -3.84 7.45 17.38
CA LYS A 111 -3.12 6.65 16.39
C LYS A 111 -3.27 5.16 16.62
N SER A 112 -3.80 4.75 17.78
CA SER A 112 -4.05 3.33 18.08
C SER A 112 -5.14 2.77 17.16
N ARG A 113 -4.87 1.64 16.50
CA ARG A 113 -5.78 1.00 15.52
C ARG A 113 -6.29 1.95 14.44
N GLN A 114 -5.50 2.96 14.07
CA GLN A 114 -5.86 3.87 12.98
C GLN A 114 -5.81 3.23 11.59
N TRP A 115 -5.28 2.00 11.47
CA TRP A 115 -5.09 1.30 10.19
C TRP A 115 -4.19 2.05 9.20
N PHE A 116 -3.08 2.62 9.69
CA PHE A 116 -2.12 3.27 8.81
C PHE A 116 -1.51 2.26 7.82
N GLY A 117 -1.59 2.57 6.53
CA GLY A 117 -1.20 1.62 5.47
C GLY A 117 -2.36 0.78 4.93
N ALA A 118 -3.61 1.10 5.29
CA ALA A 118 -4.79 0.55 4.61
C ALA A 118 -4.83 0.91 3.12
N THR A 119 -4.28 2.07 2.77
CA THR A 119 -4.04 2.45 1.37
C THR A 119 -2.63 2.98 1.23
N VAL A 120 -1.90 2.47 0.25
CA VAL A 120 -0.61 2.95 -0.20
C VAL A 120 -0.75 3.27 -1.68
N THR A 121 -0.36 4.47 -2.08
CA THR A 121 -0.32 4.86 -3.48
C THR A 121 0.86 5.76 -3.74
N THR A 122 1.36 5.75 -4.97
CA THR A 122 2.44 6.57 -5.45
C THR A 122 1.93 7.53 -6.52
N SER A 123 2.54 8.72 -6.60
CA SER A 123 2.27 9.70 -7.63
C SER A 123 2.58 9.14 -9.03
N GLY A 124 2.10 9.78 -10.10
CA GLY A 124 2.32 9.29 -11.47
C GLY A 124 3.80 9.18 -11.90
N ASP A 125 4.72 9.85 -11.20
CA ASP A 125 6.17 9.70 -11.38
C ASP A 125 6.80 8.63 -10.46
N HIS A 126 5.96 7.95 -9.65
CA HIS A 126 6.27 6.87 -8.70
C HIS A 126 7.28 7.25 -7.60
N ARG A 127 7.39 8.55 -7.29
CA ARG A 127 8.39 9.09 -6.35
C ARG A 127 7.81 9.62 -5.05
N THR A 128 6.56 10.05 -5.05
CA THR A 128 5.87 10.53 -3.86
C THR A 128 4.91 9.45 -3.40
N VAL A 129 4.99 9.08 -2.12
CA VAL A 129 4.11 8.06 -1.53
C VAL A 129 3.04 8.75 -0.72
N MET A 130 1.77 8.48 -1.00
CA MET A 130 0.62 8.85 -0.20
C MET A 130 0.08 7.62 0.55
N VAL A 131 -0.23 7.84 1.82
CA VAL A 131 -0.68 6.78 2.72
C VAL A 131 -1.91 7.24 3.46
N ARG A 132 -2.88 6.35 3.63
CA ARG A 132 -4.10 6.63 4.41
C ARG A 132 -4.21 5.74 5.65
N ALA A 133 -4.79 6.31 6.70
CA ALA A 133 -5.32 5.62 7.87
C ALA A 133 -6.88 5.70 7.87
N HIS A 134 -7.55 4.64 8.32
CA HIS A 134 -9.01 4.54 8.39
C HIS A 134 -9.45 3.86 9.69
N THR A 135 -10.06 4.56 10.63
CA THR A 135 -10.61 3.90 11.82
C THR A 135 -12.02 3.38 11.51
N PRO A 136 -12.42 2.20 12.03
CA PRO A 136 -13.81 1.73 11.93
C PRO A 136 -14.84 2.69 12.55
N GLU A 137 -14.41 3.56 13.47
CA GLU A 137 -15.25 4.57 14.13
C GLU A 137 -15.54 5.79 13.23
N ASP A 138 -14.84 5.94 12.11
CA ASP A 138 -15.00 7.06 11.14
C ASP A 138 -16.29 7.00 10.31
N CYS A 139 -17.16 5.99 10.50
CA CYS A 139 -18.46 5.91 9.82
C CYS A 139 -19.47 6.99 10.28
N VAL A 140 -19.12 7.84 11.25
CA VAL A 140 -20.02 8.86 11.83
C VAL A 140 -19.56 10.32 11.59
N GLY A 141 -18.47 10.56 10.86
CA GLY A 141 -18.01 11.92 10.55
C GLY A 141 -16.51 11.97 10.27
N HIS A 142 -16.17 11.87 8.99
CA HIS A 142 -14.85 11.55 8.44
C HIS A 142 -13.67 12.43 8.90
N ILE A 143 -12.74 11.86 9.69
CA ILE A 143 -11.35 12.32 9.75
C ILE A 143 -10.49 11.30 8.98
N ILE A 144 -9.93 11.73 7.84
CA ILE A 144 -9.02 10.88 7.06
C ILE A 144 -7.60 11.44 7.21
N TYR A 145 -6.73 10.68 7.87
CA TYR A 145 -5.32 11.04 7.99
C TYR A 145 -4.56 10.57 6.74
N SER A 146 -3.84 11.51 6.12
CA SER A 146 -2.98 11.25 4.98
C SER A 146 -1.55 11.68 5.28
N ALA A 147 -0.57 10.87 4.87
CA ALA A 147 0.84 11.21 5.01
C ALA A 147 1.56 11.13 3.65
N LEU A 148 2.50 12.05 3.40
CA LEU A 148 3.38 12.02 2.25
C LEU A 148 4.83 11.70 2.65
N TYR A 149 5.43 10.73 1.96
CA TYR A 149 6.86 10.45 2.11
C TYR A 149 7.69 11.35 1.17
N ARG A 150 8.79 11.93 1.69
CA ARG A 150 9.76 12.81 0.97
C ARG A 150 9.30 14.21 0.58
N GLY A 151 8.36 14.80 1.31
CA GLY A 151 8.08 16.23 1.19
C GLY A 151 6.71 16.56 1.74
N VAL A 152 6.72 17.11 2.95
CA VAL A 152 5.56 17.68 3.67
C VAL A 152 4.56 16.63 4.16
N LEU A 153 4.46 16.46 5.48
CA LEU A 153 3.27 15.89 6.11
C LEU A 153 2.10 16.84 5.82
N LEU A 154 1.32 16.57 4.77
CA LEU A 154 0.09 17.32 4.52
C LEU A 154 -0.94 16.86 5.55
N GLY A 155 -1.09 17.68 6.60
CA GLY A 155 -2.12 17.48 7.62
C GLY A 155 -3.52 17.38 7.03
N MET A 156 -4.35 16.60 7.73
CA MET A 156 -5.82 16.59 7.77
C MET A 156 -6.54 17.15 6.52
N PHE A 157 -6.97 16.26 5.63
CA PHE A 157 -8.03 16.59 4.69
C PHE A 157 -9.34 15.98 5.18
N THR A 158 -10.23 16.82 5.69
CA THR A 158 -11.65 16.50 5.80
C THR A 158 -12.22 16.55 4.38
N SER A 159 -12.81 15.44 3.92
CA SER A 159 -13.69 15.51 2.74
C SER A 159 -14.96 16.25 3.14
N PRO A 160 -15.53 17.12 2.29
CA PRO A 160 -16.78 17.84 2.58
C PRO A 160 -17.98 16.91 2.75
#